data_AF-A0A2N9LJ53-F1
#
_entry.id   AF-A0A2N9LJ53-F1
#
_cell.length_a   1.000
_cell.length_b   1.000
_cell.length_c   1.000
_cell.angle_alpha   90.00
_cell.angle_beta   90.00
_cell.angle_gamma   90.00
#
_symmetry.space_group_name_H-M   'P 1'
#
loop_
_entity.id
_entity.type
_entity.pdbx_description
1 polymer ?
#
loop_
_entity_poly.entity_id
_entity_poly.type
_entity_poly.pdbx_seq_one_letter_code
_entity_poly.pdbx_strand_id
1 'polypeptide(L)'
;MEIWPAGAFVLTRGAAEQVMALGSTMFSTGLRLALPIIAILVMVDISLALLGRVNAQLQLLTIAFPIKMMIGLAMLGWLALLLPTLFRAGMGMSFTAMRGLLAR
;
A
#
# COMPACT_ATOMS: atom_id res chain seq x y z
N MET A 1 -36.84 -6.88 0.41
CA MET A 1 -35.63 -6.78 -0.43
C MET A 1 -35.83 -5.63 -1.39
N GLU A 2 -35.49 -4.42 -0.95
CA GLU A 2 -35.18 -3.22 -1.76
C GLU A 2 -34.89 -2.11 -0.75
N ILE A 3 -33.64 -2.02 -0.29
CA ILE A 3 -33.22 -1.02 0.71
C ILE A 3 -32.95 0.34 0.03
N TRP A 4 -32.81 0.36 -1.30
CA TRP A 4 -32.58 1.56 -2.10
C TRP A 4 -33.45 1.54 -3.36
N PRO A 5 -34.45 2.43 -3.48
CA PRO A 5 -35.16 2.65 -4.73
C PRO A 5 -34.17 3.08 -5.82
N ALA A 6 -34.31 2.55 -7.03
CA ALA A 6 -33.49 2.95 -8.16
C ALA A 6 -33.61 4.48 -8.39
N GLY A 7 -32.51 5.22 -8.23
CA GLY A 7 -32.46 6.68 -8.37
C GLY A 7 -32.44 7.49 -7.07
N ALA A 8 -32.54 6.86 -5.89
CA ALA A 8 -32.49 7.55 -4.58
C ALA A 8 -31.09 7.57 -3.93
N PHE A 9 -30.03 7.16 -4.64
CA PHE A 9 -28.67 7.18 -4.11
C PHE A 9 -28.14 8.62 -4.09
N VAL A 10 -28.47 9.35 -3.03
CA VAL A 10 -27.91 10.68 -2.77
C VAL A 10 -26.64 10.49 -1.97
N LEU A 11 -25.50 10.92 -2.52
CA LEU A 11 -24.23 10.95 -1.78
C LEU A 11 -24.38 11.95 -0.64
N THR A 12 -24.74 11.46 0.54
CA THR A 12 -24.85 12.28 1.73
C THR A 12 -23.46 12.68 2.19
N ARG A 13 -23.34 13.85 2.83
CA ARG A 13 -22.07 14.33 3.38
C ARG A 13 -21.42 13.30 4.32
N GLY A 14 -22.23 12.59 5.11
CA GLY A 14 -21.75 11.52 6.00
C GLY A 14 -21.21 10.30 5.25
N ALA A 15 -21.82 9.93 4.11
CA ALA A 15 -21.30 8.86 3.27
C ALA A 15 -19.94 9.24 2.64
N ALA A 16 -19.81 10.49 2.17
CA ALA A 16 -18.55 11.01 1.63
C ALA A 16 -17.43 11.03 2.68
N GLU A 17 -17.71 11.48 3.91
CA GLU A 17 -16.75 11.51 5.01
C GLU A 17 -16.27 10.10 5.40
N GLN A 18 -17.17 9.11 5.43
CA GLN A 18 -16.81 7.72 5.72
C GLN A 18 -15.89 7.12 4.65
N VAL A 19 -16.16 7.37 3.37
CA VAL A 19 -15.30 6.92 2.26
C VAL A 19 -13.92 7.57 2.33
N MET A 20 -13.86 8.88 2.62
CA MET A 20 -12.59 9.60 2.80
C MET A 20 -11.78 9.06 3.98
N ALA A 21 -12.42 8.75 5.10
CA ALA A 21 -11.76 8.17 6.27
C ALA A 21 -11.20 6.76 5.99
N LEU A 22 -11.95 5.92 5.26
CA LEU A 22 -11.47 4.63 4.77
C LEU A 22 -10.25 4.79 3.86
N GLY A 23 -10.33 5.68 2.88
CA GLY A 23 -9.24 5.97 1.96
C GLY A 23 -7.98 6.45 2.67
N SER A 24 -8.12 7.36 3.66
CA SER A 24 -7.01 7.83 4.49
C SER A 24 -6.35 6.69 5.26
N THR A 25 -7.16 5.79 5.84
CA THR A 25 -6.66 4.63 6.59
C THR A 25 -5.93 3.65 5.67
N MET A 26 -6.47 3.36 4.49
CA MET A 26 -5.83 2.51 3.49
C MET A 26 -4.50 3.10 3.01
N PHE A 27 -4.46 4.40 2.72
CA PHE A 27 -3.25 5.09 2.29
C PHE A 27 -2.19 5.11 3.40
N SER A 28 -2.56 5.47 4.63
CA SER A 28 -1.62 5.46 5.76
C SER A 28 -1.05 4.07 6.03
N THR A 29 -1.89 3.04 5.97
CA THR A 29 -1.47 1.65 6.15
C THR A 29 -0.52 1.21 5.04
N GLY A 30 -0.91 1.45 3.78
CA GLY A 30 -0.07 1.14 2.61
C GLY A 30 1.28 1.86 2.66
N LEU A 31 1.29 3.14 3.02
CA LEU A 31 2.51 3.93 3.13
C LEU A 31 3.42 3.36 4.24
N ARG A 32 2.89 3.05 5.42
CA ARG A 32 3.67 2.43 6.52
C ARG A 32 4.30 1.10 6.12
N LEU A 33 3.61 0.30 5.32
CA LEU A 33 4.14 -0.96 4.78
C LEU A 33 5.22 -0.72 3.72
N ALA A 34 5.10 0.34 2.92
CA ALA A 34 6.05 0.69 1.87
C ALA A 34 7.31 1.43 2.38
N LEU A 35 7.21 2.18 3.49
CA LEU A 35 8.33 2.94 4.06
C LEU A 35 9.63 2.14 4.25
N PRO A 36 9.63 0.95 4.89
CA PRO A 36 10.87 0.21 5.12
C PRO A 36 11.54 -0.23 3.81
N ILE A 37 10.76 -0.69 2.83
CA ILE A 37 11.30 -1.11 1.53
C ILE A 37 11.82 0.08 0.73
N ILE A 38 11.11 1.21 0.74
CA ILE A 38 11.56 2.45 0.10
C ILE A 38 12.91 2.89 0.69
N ALA A 39 13.04 2.88 2.03
CA ALA A 39 14.28 3.25 2.70
C ALA A 39 15.47 2.36 2.28
N ILE A 40 15.25 1.05 2.22
CA ILE A 40 16.28 0.09 1.77
C ILE A 40 16.66 0.35 0.30
N LEU A 41 15.68 0.50 -0.59
CA LEU A 41 15.94 0.72 -2.01
C LEU A 41 16.68 2.05 -2.26
N VAL A 42 16.31 3.11 -1.56
CA VAL A 42 17.00 4.41 -1.63
C VAL A 42 18.45 4.27 -1.14
N MET A 43 18.69 3.53 -0.06
CA MET A 43 20.04 3.29 0.45
C MET A 43 20.90 2.47 -0.52
N VAL A 44 20.30 1.49 -1.20
CA VAL A 44 20.95 0.73 -2.29
C VAL A 44 21.27 1.66 -3.46
N ASP A 45 20.34 2.54 -3.86
CA ASP A 45 20.57 3.49 -4.95
C ASP A 45 21.70 4.47 -4.65
N ILE A 46 21.75 5.01 -3.43
CA ILE A 46 22.86 5.86 -2.99
C ILE A 46 24.17 5.09 -3.01
N SER A 47 24.18 3.85 -2.52
CA SER A 47 25.38 3.01 -2.50
C SER A 47 25.90 2.71 -3.91
N LEU A 48 25.00 2.40 -4.84
CA LEU A 48 25.34 2.14 -6.24
C LEU A 48 25.81 3.41 -6.96
N ALA A 49 25.21 4.57 -6.67
CA ALA A 49 25.65 5.85 -7.21
C ALA A 49 27.07 6.20 -6.75
N LEU A 50 27.40 5.94 -5.48
CA LEU A 50 28.75 6.12 -4.94
C LEU A 50 29.75 5.16 -5.60
N LEU A 51 29.39 3.87 -5.76
CA LEU A 51 30.23 2.89 -6.47
C LEU A 51 30.47 3.28 -7.93
N GLY A 52 29.45 3.82 -8.60
CA GLY A 52 29.54 4.33 -9.96
C GLY A 52 30.53 5.48 -10.12
N ARG A 53 30.66 6.32 -9.10
CA ARG A 53 31.66 7.41 -9.09
C ARG A 53 33.10 6.88 -8.98
N VAL A 54 33.32 5.78 -8.26
CA VAL A 54 34.65 5.19 -8.04
C VAL A 54 35.10 4.38 -9.25
N ASN A 55 34.17 3.70 -9.93
CA ASN A 55 34.49 2.86 -11.07
C ASN A 55 33.51 3.07 -12.24
N ALA A 56 33.92 3.90 -13.20
CA ALA A 56 33.13 4.28 -14.37
C ALA A 56 32.91 3.13 -15.39
N GLN A 57 33.64 2.01 -15.26
CA GLN A 57 33.48 0.83 -16.13
C GLN A 57 32.49 -0.20 -15.57
N LEU A 58 32.01 -0.04 -14.32
CA LEU A 58 30.97 -0.92 -13.80
C LEU A 58 29.64 -0.65 -14.52
N GLN A 59 29.11 -1.66 -15.21
CA GLN A 59 27.71 -1.66 -15.63
C GLN A 59 26.82 -1.80 -14.39
N LEU A 60 26.55 -0.67 -13.73
CA LEU A 60 25.75 -0.60 -12.51
C LEU A 60 24.37 -1.23 -12.69
N LEU A 61 23.78 -1.12 -13.89
CA LEU A 61 22.49 -1.74 -14.21
C LEU A 61 22.50 -3.26 -14.00
N THR A 62 23.58 -3.94 -14.39
CA THR A 62 23.73 -5.40 -14.29
C THR A 62 23.76 -5.87 -12.83
N ILE A 63 24.20 -5.02 -11.90
CA ILE A 63 24.26 -5.32 -10.46
C ILE A 63 23.02 -4.80 -9.73
N ALA A 64 22.57 -3.61 -10.07
CA ALA A 64 21.42 -2.95 -9.46
C ALA A 64 20.14 -3.77 -9.61
N PHE A 65 19.92 -4.30 -10.81
CA PHE A 65 18.69 -5.00 -11.13
C PHE A 65 18.51 -6.29 -10.32
N PRO A 66 19.48 -7.24 -10.28
CA PRO A 66 19.40 -8.41 -9.41
C PRO A 66 19.23 -8.06 -7.93
N ILE A 67 19.95 -7.05 -7.42
CA ILE A 67 19.86 -6.65 -6.01
C ILE A 67 18.45 -6.14 -5.68
N LYS A 68 17.93 -5.20 -6.49
CA LYS A 68 16.58 -4.66 -6.29
C LYS A 68 15.52 -5.76 -6.41
N MET A 69 15.69 -6.69 -7.34
CA MET A 69 14.79 -7.83 -7.51
C MET A 69 14.78 -8.72 -6.27
N MET A 70 15.96 -9.10 -5.75
CA MET A 70 16.07 -9.95 -4.56
C MET A 70 15.43 -9.28 -3.33
N ILE A 71 15.70 -7.99 -3.12
CA ILE A 71 15.12 -7.23 -2.01
C ILE A 71 13.59 -7.11 -2.17
N GLY A 72 13.12 -6.79 -3.38
CA GLY A 72 11.70 -6.66 -3.69
C GLY A 72 10.94 -7.97 -3.48
N LEU A 73 11.47 -9.09 -4.00
CA LEU A 73 10.88 -10.41 -3.84
C LEU A 73 10.88 -10.88 -2.39
N ALA A 74 11.97 -10.66 -1.65
CA ALA A 74 12.02 -10.99 -0.23
C ALA A 74 10.97 -10.20 0.58
N MET A 75 10.81 -8.91 0.30
CA MET A 75 9.80 -8.07 0.95
C MET A 75 8.38 -8.44 0.55
N LEU A 76 8.14 -8.78 -0.71
CA LEU A 76 6.83 -9.30 -1.15
C LEU A 76 6.50 -10.63 -0.46
N GLY A 77 7.46 -11.53 -0.33
CA GLY A 77 7.30 -12.78 0.42
C GLY A 77 6.94 -12.50 1.88
N TRP A 78 7.67 -11.60 2.55
CA TRP A 78 7.37 -11.19 3.91
C TRP A 78 5.98 -10.55 4.06
N LEU A 79 5.60 -9.66 3.13
CA LEU A 79 4.30 -9.02 3.13
C LEU A 79 3.16 -10.02 2.91
N ALA A 80 3.38 -11.05 2.10
CA ALA A 80 2.41 -12.12 1.88
C ALA A 80 2.06 -12.86 3.17
N LEU A 81 3.02 -13.05 4.08
CA LEU A 81 2.75 -13.64 5.41
C LEU A 81 1.91 -12.71 6.30
N LEU A 82 2.01 -11.40 6.11
CA LEU A 82 1.27 -10.40 6.87
C LEU A 82 -0.15 -10.13 6.32
N LEU A 83 -0.40 -10.46 5.05
CA LEU A 83 -1.71 -10.26 4.41
C LEU A 83 -2.90 -10.81 5.20
N PRO A 84 -2.93 -12.06 5.71
CA PRO A 84 -4.10 -12.56 6.43
C PRO A 84 -4.40 -11.76 7.71
N THR A 85 -3.38 -11.17 8.33
CA THR A 85 -3.54 -10.31 9.52
C THR A 85 -4.06 -8.94 9.10
N LEU A 86 -3.48 -8.34 8.05
CA LEU A 86 -3.93 -7.05 7.50
C LEU A 86 -5.37 -7.12 6.97
N PHE A 87 -5.72 -8.22 6.29
CA PHE A 87 -7.04 -8.46 5.75
C PHE A 87 -8.09 -8.55 6.86
N ARG A 88 -7.79 -9.27 7.96
CA ARG A 88 -8.67 -9.34 9.13
C ARG A 88 -8.89 -7.97 9.77
N ALA A 89 -7.84 -7.16 9.89
CA ALA A 89 -7.94 -5.79 10.41
C ALA A 89 -8.79 -4.88 9.50
N GLY A 90 -8.57 -4.94 8.18
CA GLY A 90 -9.32 -4.15 7.19
C GLY A 90 -10.78 -4.55 7.08
N MET A 91 -11.07 -5.84 7.18
CA MET A 91 -12.41 -6.39 7.02
C MET A 91 -13.39 -5.86 8.06
N GLY A 92 -13.00 -5.80 9.34
CA GLY A 92 -13.84 -5.23 10.39
C GLY A 92 -14.26 -3.79 10.10
N MET A 93 -13.30 -2.96 9.67
CA MET A 93 -13.56 -1.55 9.33
C MET A 93 -14.50 -1.42 8.13
N SER A 94 -14.27 -2.17 7.06
CA SER A 94 -15.11 -2.15 5.85
C SER A 94 -16.54 -2.61 6.13
N PHE A 95 -16.73 -3.66 6.95
CA PHE A 95 -18.07 -4.12 7.32
C PHE A 95 -18.81 -3.10 8.19
N THR A 96 -18.12 -2.43 9.12
CA THR A 96 -18.75 -1.36 9.92
C THR A 96 -19.14 -0.16 9.06
N ALA A 97 -18.30 0.24 8.11
CA ALA A 97 -18.61 1.33 7.18
C ALA A 97 -19.77 0.95 6.24
N MET A 98 -19.79 -0.26 5.70
CA MET A 98 -20.89 -0.75 4.86
C MET A 98 -22.21 -0.78 5.63
N ARG A 99 -22.21 -1.20 6.90
CA ARG A 99 -23.40 -1.13 7.77
C ARG A 99 -23.81 0.31 8.07
N GLY A 100 -22.85 1.22 8.27
CA GLY A 100 -23.10 2.65 8.50
C GLY A 100 -23.72 3.36 7.30
N LEU A 101 -23.39 2.94 6.08
CA LEU A 101 -23.98 3.42 4.83
C LEU A 101 -25.37 2.85 4.57
N LEU A 102 -25.67 1.63 5.02
CA LEU A 102 -26.97 0.97 4.81
C LEU A 102 -28.02 1.35 5.87
N ALA A 103 -27.60 1.79 7.05
CA ALA A 103 -28.50 2.08 8.18
C ALA A 103 -29.01 3.54 8.22
N ARG A 104 -28.85 4.31 7.15
CA ARG A 104 -29.31 5.71 7.06
C ARG A 104 -29.96 6.02 5.72
#